data_AF-A0A8R7U649-F1
#
_entry.id   AF-A0A8R7U649-F1
#
_cell.length_a   1.000
_cell.length_b   1.000
_cell.length_c   1.000
_cell.angle_alpha   90.00
_cell.angle_beta   90.00
_cell.angle_gamma   90.00
#
_symmetry.space_group_name_H-M   'P 1'
#
loop_
_entity.id
_entity.type
_entity.pdbx_description
1 polymer ?
#
loop_
_entity_poly.entity_id
_entity_poly.type
_entity_poly.pdbx_seq_one_letter_code
_entity_poly.pdbx_strand_id
1 'polypeptide(L)'
;VFTFSVWFTRAKERSVVWTADRTRPVHSKGSRLTLDKRGGALILTDYDGEPVWNSTVAGAPTASRARLRDAGNLVVEDADGRALWQSFHFPTDTLLPTQRLTATTRLVSSRDGRLLSSGYYSLGFSDYAMLSLFYDNGNFSSIYWPNPYNNYVANN
;
A
#
# COMPACT_ATOMS: atom_id res chain seq x y z
N VAL A 1 4.25 -3.47 19.24
CA VAL A 1 3.89 -4.07 17.93
C VAL A 1 4.71 -3.40 16.83
N PHE A 2 5.03 -4.10 15.74
CA PHE A 2 5.81 -3.63 14.60
C PHE A 2 5.03 -3.84 13.29
N THR A 3 5.48 -3.17 12.24
CA THR A 3 5.03 -3.40 10.86
C THR A 3 6.22 -3.61 9.94
N PHE A 4 5.99 -4.30 8.82
CA PHE A 4 6.97 -4.35 7.75
C PHE A 4 6.73 -3.20 6.78
N SER A 5 7.71 -2.30 6.63
CA SER A 5 7.54 -1.04 5.92
C SER A 5 8.76 -0.68 5.08
N VAL A 6 8.55 0.17 4.08
CA VAL A 6 9.58 0.88 3.32
C VAL A 6 9.55 2.35 3.75
N TRP A 7 10.72 2.95 3.98
CA TRP A 7 10.83 4.36 4.40
C TRP A 7 12.08 5.04 3.81
N PHE A 8 12.08 6.37 3.80
CA PHE A 8 13.26 7.15 3.40
C PHE A 8 14.36 7.08 4.46
N THR A 9 15.51 6.51 4.09
CA THR A 9 16.63 6.27 5.02
C THR A 9 17.30 7.54 5.54
N ARG A 10 17.28 8.63 4.76
CA ARG A 10 17.89 9.92 5.11
C ARG A 10 16.90 10.97 5.62
N ALA A 11 15.61 10.63 5.74
CA ALA A 11 14.62 11.54 6.29
C ALA A 11 14.71 11.58 7.82
N LYS A 12 14.66 12.79 8.41
CA LYS A 12 14.79 13.02 9.86
C LYS A 12 13.79 12.21 10.69
N GLU A 13 12.60 11.98 10.15
CA GLU A 13 11.50 11.29 10.84
C GLU A 13 11.23 9.88 10.31
N ARG A 14 12.15 9.28 9.54
CA ARG A 14 11.97 7.95 8.92
C ARG A 14 10.61 7.82 8.23
N SER A 15 10.32 8.78 7.34
CA SER A 15 9.06 8.88 6.62
C SER A 15 8.75 7.58 5.88
N VAL A 16 7.74 6.85 6.36
CA VAL A 16 7.25 5.60 5.77
C VAL A 16 6.46 5.92 4.52
N VAL A 17 6.73 5.16 3.45
CA VAL A 17 6.13 5.36 2.13
C VAL A 17 5.27 4.18 1.69
N TRP A 18 5.43 3.03 2.35
CA TRP A 18 4.66 1.82 2.12
C TRP A 18 4.73 0.91 3.34
N THR A 19 3.63 0.21 3.65
CA THR A 19 3.53 -0.74 4.77
C THR A 19 2.72 -1.96 4.36
N ALA A 20 3.22 -3.16 4.67
CA ALA A 20 2.48 -4.40 4.56
C ALA A 20 1.36 -4.44 5.61
N ASP A 21 0.11 -4.62 5.16
CA ASP A 21 -1.13 -4.57 5.95
C ASP A 21 -1.04 -3.67 7.19
N ARG A 22 -1.26 -2.37 6.98
CA ARG A 22 -1.17 -1.38 8.06
C ARG A 22 -2.15 -1.62 9.21
N THR A 23 -3.21 -2.39 9.00
CA THR A 23 -4.24 -2.65 10.02
C THR A 23 -3.92 -3.85 10.90
N ARG A 24 -2.93 -4.67 10.52
CA ARG A 24 -2.54 -5.88 11.24
C ARG A 24 -1.05 -5.87 11.63
N PRO A 25 -0.67 -5.07 12.65
CA PRO A 25 0.70 -5.08 13.14
C PRO A 25 1.02 -6.38 13.86
N VAL A 26 2.31 -6.74 13.90
CA VAL A 26 2.81 -7.97 14.53
C VAL A 26 3.48 -7.69 15.87
N HIS A 27 3.69 -8.72 16.67
CA HIS A 27 4.50 -8.64 17.87
C HIS A 27 5.97 -8.38 17.53
N SER A 28 6.65 -7.60 18.37
CA SER A 28 8.04 -7.20 18.14
C SER A 28 9.05 -8.34 18.33
N LYS A 29 8.62 -9.46 18.93
CA LYS A 29 9.43 -10.66 19.13
C LYS A 29 8.69 -11.84 18.53
N GLY A 30 9.40 -12.69 17.80
CA GLY A 30 8.85 -13.91 17.19
C GLY A 30 8.27 -13.72 15.79
N SER A 31 7.90 -12.50 15.40
CA SER A 31 7.45 -12.22 14.03
C SER A 31 8.56 -12.43 13.00
N ARG A 32 8.16 -12.84 11.79
CA ARG A 32 9.08 -13.22 10.71
C ARG A 32 8.55 -12.77 9.35
N LEU A 33 9.47 -12.28 8.52
CA LEU A 33 9.23 -12.07 7.09
C LEU A 33 9.98 -13.15 6.32
N THR A 34 9.26 -13.99 5.60
CA THR A 34 9.82 -15.16 4.90
C THR A 34 9.44 -15.13 3.44
N LEU A 35 10.38 -15.39 2.55
CA LEU A 35 10.08 -15.67 1.15
C LEU A 35 9.75 -17.16 1.02
N ASP A 36 8.48 -17.48 0.84
CA ASP A 36 8.05 -18.83 0.54
C ASP A 36 8.35 -19.18 -0.92
N LYS A 37 9.44 -19.92 -1.11
CA LYS A 37 9.89 -20.42 -2.42
C LYS A 37 9.00 -21.51 -2.99
N ARG A 38 7.99 -22.02 -2.27
CA ARG A 38 7.04 -23.00 -2.82
C ARG A 38 5.76 -22.31 -3.28
N GLY A 39 5.17 -21.46 -2.43
CA GLY A 39 3.97 -20.69 -2.72
C GLY A 39 4.20 -19.40 -3.49
N GLY A 40 5.46 -18.98 -3.68
CA GLY A 40 5.81 -17.84 -4.53
C GLY A 40 5.46 -16.47 -3.94
N ALA A 41 5.46 -16.35 -2.61
CA ALA A 41 5.05 -15.13 -1.91
C ALA A 41 6.02 -14.73 -0.81
N LEU A 42 6.11 -13.42 -0.57
CA LEU A 42 6.67 -12.87 0.65
C LEU A 42 5.57 -12.90 1.72
N ILE A 43 5.83 -13.52 2.86
CA ILE A 43 4.85 -13.76 3.92
C ILE A 43 5.35 -13.13 5.22
N LEU A 44 4.52 -12.30 5.84
CA LEU A 44 4.72 -11.77 7.19
C LEU A 44 3.88 -12.61 8.16
N THR A 45 4.51 -13.25 9.14
CA THR A 45 3.85 -14.00 10.20
C THR A 45 4.06 -13.35 11.56
N ASP A 46 3.07 -13.46 12.45
CA ASP A 46 3.20 -13.04 13.85
C ASP A 46 3.96 -14.10 14.70
N TYR A 47 4.12 -13.85 16.00
CA TYR A 47 4.91 -14.66 16.92
C TYR A 47 4.42 -16.11 17.09
N ASP A 48 3.14 -16.35 16.86
CA ASP A 48 2.48 -17.65 16.90
C ASP A 48 2.52 -18.37 15.54
N GLY A 49 3.08 -17.73 14.51
CA GLY A 49 3.15 -18.24 13.15
C GLY A 49 1.94 -17.89 12.28
N GLU A 50 0.94 -17.15 12.79
CA GLU A 50 -0.21 -16.72 12.00
C GLU A 50 0.24 -15.80 10.85
N PRO A 51 -0.09 -16.08 9.58
CA PRO A 51 0.16 -15.17 8.48
C PRO A 51 -0.73 -13.92 8.60
N VAL A 52 -0.12 -12.75 8.78
CA VAL A 52 -0.85 -11.48 8.85
C VAL A 52 -0.93 -10.76 7.50
N TRP A 53 0.06 -10.99 6.61
CA TRP A 53 0.11 -10.42 5.27
C TRP A 53 0.93 -11.31 4.33
N ASN A 54 0.59 -11.32 3.04
CA ASN A 54 1.41 -11.94 2.01
C ASN A 54 1.31 -11.20 0.66
N SER A 55 2.27 -11.47 -0.22
CA SER A 55 2.32 -10.96 -1.59
C SER A 55 1.79 -11.97 -2.63
N THR A 56 0.89 -12.88 -2.24
CA THR A 56 0.43 -13.96 -3.13
C THR A 56 -0.35 -13.39 -4.30
N VAL A 57 -0.03 -13.85 -5.51
CA VAL A 57 -0.79 -13.57 -6.72
C VAL A 57 -1.29 -14.90 -7.28
N ALA A 58 -2.58 -15.01 -7.51
CA ALA A 58 -3.19 -16.24 -8.00
C ALA A 58 -2.59 -16.65 -9.36
N GLY A 59 -2.16 -17.92 -9.46
CA GLY A 59 -1.53 -18.45 -10.67
C GLY A 59 -0.11 -17.97 -10.94
N ALA A 60 0.52 -17.23 -10.01
CA ALA A 60 1.90 -16.81 -10.17
C ALA A 60 2.87 -18.01 -10.06
N PRO A 61 3.95 -18.03 -10.87
CA PRO A 61 5.01 -19.03 -10.74
C PRO A 61 5.79 -18.85 -9.44
N THR A 62 6.72 -19.77 -9.19
CA THR A 62 7.58 -19.76 -8.01
C THR A 62 8.44 -18.50 -7.90
N ALA A 63 8.31 -17.79 -6.78
CA ALA A 63 9.20 -16.69 -6.43
C ALA A 63 10.61 -17.20 -6.09
N SER A 64 11.61 -16.49 -6.61
CA SER A 64 13.02 -16.74 -6.38
C SER A 64 13.62 -15.77 -5.35
N ARG A 65 13.18 -14.50 -5.39
CA ARG A 65 13.76 -13.41 -4.60
C ARG A 65 12.78 -12.26 -4.36
N ALA A 66 13.03 -11.51 -3.29
CA ALA A 66 12.45 -10.19 -3.05
C ALA A 66 13.54 -9.13 -3.17
N ARG A 67 13.25 -8.01 -3.85
CA ARG A 67 14.20 -6.92 -4.09
C ARG A 67 13.52 -5.58 -3.87
N LEU A 68 14.15 -4.71 -3.08
CA LEU A 68 13.78 -3.30 -3.01
C LEU A 68 14.56 -2.54 -4.09
N ARG A 69 13.85 -1.94 -5.05
CA ARG A 69 14.43 -1.13 -6.12
C ARG A 69 14.75 0.28 -5.61
N ASP A 70 15.66 0.98 -6.28
CA ASP A 70 16.09 2.34 -5.92
C ASP A 70 14.93 3.35 -5.90
N ALA A 71 13.90 3.15 -6.73
CA ALA A 71 12.68 3.96 -6.72
C ALA A 71 11.77 3.73 -5.50
N GLY A 72 12.11 2.80 -4.60
CA GLY A 72 11.31 2.41 -3.43
C GLY A 72 10.30 1.28 -3.70
N ASN A 73 10.26 0.73 -4.92
CA ASN A 73 9.38 -0.38 -5.28
C ASN A 73 9.92 -1.70 -4.72
N LEU A 74 9.17 -2.35 -3.82
CA LEU A 74 9.47 -3.69 -3.34
C LEU A 74 8.85 -4.70 -4.31
N VAL A 75 9.70 -5.52 -4.92
CA VAL A 75 9.31 -6.47 -5.99
C VAL A 75 9.61 -7.89 -5.55
N VAL A 76 8.65 -8.79 -5.72
CA VAL A 76 8.87 -10.23 -5.67
C VAL A 76 9.04 -10.73 -7.10
N GLU A 77 10.12 -11.46 -7.37
CA GLU A 77 10.51 -11.89 -8.72
C GLU A 77 10.68 -13.40 -8.81
N ASP A 78 10.42 -13.96 -10.00
CA ASP A 78 10.83 -15.31 -10.36
C ASP A 78 12.34 -15.42 -10.62
N ALA A 79 12.81 -16.61 -11.00
CA ALA A 79 14.22 -16.86 -11.29
C ALA A 79 14.72 -16.00 -12.47
N ASP A 80 13.89 -15.81 -13.49
CA ASP A 80 14.18 -15.02 -14.70
C ASP A 80 14.12 -13.51 -14.45
N GLY A 81 13.64 -13.07 -13.28
CA GLY A 81 13.50 -11.66 -12.93
C GLY A 81 12.22 -11.00 -13.38
N ARG A 82 11.22 -11.79 -13.79
CA ARG A 82 9.86 -11.27 -14.02
C ARG A 82 9.24 -10.92 -12.67
N ALA A 83 8.63 -9.75 -12.60
CA ALA A 83 7.93 -9.29 -11.41
C ALA A 83 6.62 -10.09 -11.24
N LEU A 84 6.49 -10.76 -10.11
CA LEU A 84 5.29 -11.50 -9.70
C LEU A 84 4.35 -10.63 -8.88
N TRP A 85 4.92 -9.77 -8.03
CA TRP A 85 4.21 -8.82 -7.21
C TRP A 85 5.04 -7.56 -7.02
N GLN A 86 4.39 -6.40 -6.89
CA GLN A 86 5.05 -5.10 -6.72
C GLN A 86 4.28 -4.24 -5.71
N SER A 87 4.98 -3.63 -4.75
CA SER A 87 4.37 -2.72 -3.78
C SER A 87 3.71 -1.51 -4.44
N PHE A 88 4.22 -1.10 -5.60
CA PHE A 88 3.66 0.01 -6.37
C PHE A 88 2.23 -0.25 -6.87
N HIS A 89 1.79 -1.50 -7.00
CA HIS A 89 0.41 -1.85 -7.32
C HIS A 89 -0.52 -1.84 -6.10
N PHE A 90 0.04 -1.74 -4.89
CA PHE A 90 -0.69 -1.77 -3.62
C PHE A 90 -0.22 -0.61 -2.71
N PRO A 91 -0.43 0.67 -3.11
CA PRO A 91 0.01 1.80 -2.30
C PRO A 91 -0.73 1.89 -0.96
N THR A 92 -0.13 2.62 -0.01
CA THR A 92 -0.78 3.02 1.24
C THR A 92 -1.36 4.43 1.09
N ASP A 93 -0.67 5.45 1.61
CA ASP A 93 -1.06 6.86 1.61
C ASP A 93 -0.08 7.74 0.81
N THR A 94 1.01 7.16 0.29
CA THR A 94 2.06 7.88 -0.43
C THR A 94 2.19 7.37 -1.86
N LEU A 95 2.26 8.30 -2.83
CA LEU A 95 2.60 8.02 -4.22
C LEU A 95 4.08 8.38 -4.45
N LEU A 96 4.89 7.41 -4.85
CA LEU A 96 6.31 7.63 -5.12
C LEU A 96 6.59 8.10 -6.56
N PRO A 97 7.73 8.75 -6.82
CA PRO A 97 8.16 9.04 -8.18
C PRO A 97 8.17 7.76 -9.02
N THR A 98 7.77 7.86 -10.29
CA THR A 98 7.62 6.75 -11.25
C THR A 98 6.53 5.71 -10.94
N GLN A 99 5.88 5.80 -9.77
CA GLN A 99 4.71 4.97 -9.47
C GLN A 99 3.53 5.41 -10.32
N ARG A 100 2.94 4.46 -11.06
CA ARG A 100 1.77 4.72 -11.90
C ARG A 100 0.51 4.64 -11.05
N LEU A 101 -0.29 5.70 -11.06
CA LEU A 101 -1.65 5.67 -10.54
C LEU A 101 -2.58 5.16 -11.63
N THR A 102 -3.18 3.98 -11.44
CA THR A 102 -4.15 3.39 -12.37
C THR A 102 -5.59 3.65 -11.91
N ALA A 103 -6.57 3.38 -12.77
CA ALA A 103 -7.99 3.47 -12.42
C ALA A 103 -8.38 2.59 -11.22
N THR A 104 -7.66 1.48 -10.99
CA THR A 104 -7.88 0.58 -9.85
C THR A 104 -7.05 0.94 -8.61
N THR A 105 -6.17 1.93 -8.72
CA THR A 105 -5.30 2.33 -7.62
C THR A 105 -6.01 3.31 -6.69
N ARG A 106 -5.92 3.06 -5.39
CA ARG A 106 -6.45 3.95 -4.35
C ARG A 106 -5.41 4.16 -3.27
N LEU A 107 -5.07 5.43 -3.01
CA LEU A 107 -4.29 5.80 -1.83
C LEU A 107 -5.26 6.18 -0.73
N VAL A 108 -5.07 5.66 0.48
CA VAL A 108 -5.96 5.93 1.61
C VAL A 108 -5.13 6.57 2.71
N SER A 109 -5.51 7.78 3.12
CA SER A 109 -4.80 8.53 4.16
C SER A 109 -4.67 7.72 5.45
N SER A 110 -3.68 8.04 6.26
CA SER A 110 -3.60 7.56 7.65
C SER A 110 -4.48 8.43 8.55
N ARG A 111 -4.96 7.88 9.67
CA ARG A 111 -5.69 8.65 10.68
C ARG A 111 -4.72 9.16 11.73
N ASP A 112 -4.82 10.44 12.07
CA ASP A 112 -4.03 11.12 13.11
C ASP A 112 -2.50 11.01 12.93
N GLY A 113 -2.02 10.87 11.68
CA GLY A 113 -0.59 10.66 11.37
C GLY A 113 -0.03 9.32 11.89
N ARG A 114 -0.90 8.41 12.34
CA ARG A 114 -0.53 7.08 12.82
C ARG A 114 -0.68 6.10 11.68
N LEU A 115 0.41 5.43 11.32
CA LEU A 115 0.46 4.46 10.22
C LEU A 115 -0.56 3.32 10.35
N LEU A 116 -1.02 3.01 11.57
CA LEU A 116 -1.80 1.80 11.88
C LEU A 116 -3.31 1.92 11.64
N SER A 117 -3.81 3.04 11.14
CA SER A 117 -5.26 3.25 10.95
C SER A 117 -5.57 3.96 9.65
N SER A 118 -6.62 3.49 8.98
CA SER A 118 -7.15 4.17 7.82
C SER A 118 -7.89 5.43 8.20
N GLY A 119 -7.51 6.54 7.56
CA GLY A 119 -8.23 7.80 7.60
C GLY A 119 -9.38 7.80 6.61
N TYR A 120 -10.09 8.93 6.59
CA TYR A 120 -11.31 9.12 5.80
C TYR A 120 -11.06 9.59 4.38
N TYR A 121 -9.82 10.00 4.06
CA TYR A 121 -9.51 10.56 2.76
C TYR A 121 -8.85 9.53 1.86
N SER A 122 -9.17 9.58 0.58
CA SER A 122 -8.49 8.74 -0.40
C SER A 122 -8.36 9.40 -1.76
N LEU A 123 -7.22 9.17 -2.42
CA LEU A 123 -6.91 9.69 -3.75
C LEU A 123 -6.99 8.55 -4.76
N GLY A 124 -7.69 8.78 -5.87
CA GLY A 124 -7.82 7.80 -6.96
C GLY A 124 -8.69 8.34 -8.09
N PHE A 125 -8.99 7.50 -9.08
CA PHE A 125 -9.89 7.88 -10.16
C PHE A 125 -11.35 7.66 -9.76
N SER A 126 -12.23 8.60 -10.11
CA SER A 126 -13.68 8.42 -10.05
C SER A 126 -14.19 7.57 -11.21
N ASP A 127 -15.47 7.19 -11.18
CA ASP A 127 -16.15 6.49 -12.28
C ASP A 127 -16.11 7.28 -13.62
N TYR A 128 -15.99 8.61 -13.55
CA TYR A 128 -15.78 9.48 -14.71
C TYR A 128 -14.32 9.58 -15.20
N ALA A 129 -13.45 8.65 -14.77
CA ALA A 129 -12.02 8.64 -15.09
C ALA A 129 -11.25 9.93 -14.71
N MET A 130 -11.74 10.68 -13.73
CA MET A 130 -11.11 11.90 -13.23
C MET A 130 -10.38 11.63 -11.91
N LEU A 131 -9.12 12.08 -11.82
CA LEU A 131 -8.37 12.01 -10.57
C LEU A 131 -9.04 12.91 -9.53
N SER A 132 -9.43 12.31 -8.40
CA SER A 132 -10.26 12.97 -7.39
C SER A 132 -9.78 12.62 -5.98
N LEU A 133 -9.96 13.57 -5.06
CA LEU A 133 -9.83 13.33 -3.61
C LEU A 133 -11.22 13.07 -3.06
N PHE A 134 -11.37 11.97 -2.34
CA PHE A 134 -12.63 11.51 -1.79
C PHE A 134 -12.58 11.59 -0.26
N TYR A 135 -13.73 11.80 0.34
CA TYR A 135 -13.95 11.67 1.78
C TYR A 135 -15.00 10.59 2.02
N ASP A 136 -14.71 9.66 2.92
CA ASP A 136 -15.61 8.61 3.35
C ASP A 136 -15.39 8.29 4.83
N ASN A 137 -16.42 8.45 5.66
CA ASN A 137 -16.37 8.10 7.09
C ASN A 137 -17.27 6.91 7.46
N GLY A 138 -17.76 6.16 6.47
CA GLY A 138 -18.69 5.05 6.62
C GLY A 138 -20.17 5.45 6.69
N ASN A 139 -20.47 6.69 7.11
CA ASN A 139 -21.84 7.23 7.13
C ASN A 139 -22.12 8.16 5.94
N PHE A 140 -21.09 8.88 5.49
CA PHE A 140 -21.14 9.84 4.41
C PHE A 140 -19.92 9.68 3.52
N SER A 141 -20.16 9.64 2.21
CA SER A 141 -19.15 9.53 1.18
C SER A 141 -19.35 10.61 0.11
N SER A 142 -18.28 11.30 -0.28
CA SER A 142 -18.34 12.37 -1.27
C SER A 142 -16.99 12.57 -1.99
N ILE A 143 -17.05 13.24 -3.14
CA ILE A 143 -15.85 13.80 -3.78
C ILE A 143 -15.51 15.10 -3.03
N TYR A 144 -14.48 15.05 -2.20
CA TYR A 144 -14.05 16.16 -1.35
C TYR A 144 -13.40 17.29 -2.16
N TRP A 145 -12.57 16.92 -3.14
CA TRP A 145 -12.04 17.88 -4.11
C TRP A 145 -12.78 17.69 -5.43
N PRO A 146 -13.90 18.42 -5.65
CA PRO A 146 -14.66 18.31 -6.88
C PRO A 146 -13.84 18.87 -8.05
N ASN A 147 -14.27 18.54 -9.27
CA ASN A 147 -13.72 19.15 -10.47
C ASN A 147 -13.74 20.68 -10.32
N PRO A 148 -12.59 21.38 -10.34
CA PRO A 148 -12.54 22.82 -10.13
C PRO A 148 -13.24 23.61 -11.25
N TYR A 149 -13.55 22.97 -12.38
CA TYR A 149 -14.31 23.54 -13.49
C TYR A 149 -15.82 23.26 -13.40
N ASN A 150 -16.27 22.58 -12.35
CA ASN A 150 -17.66 22.18 -12.18
C ASN A 150 -18.25 22.83 -10.92
N ASN A 151 -19.00 23.91 -11.12
CA ASN A 151 -19.43 24.84 -10.08
C ASN A 151 -20.65 24.37 -9.26
N TYR A 152 -20.88 23.06 -9.12
CA TYR A 152 -22.08 22.53 -8.45
C TYR A 152 -22.14 22.81 -6.93
N VAL A 153 -21.05 23.30 -6.33
CA VAL A 153 -21.00 23.74 -4.94
C VAL A 153 -20.92 25.27 -4.89
N ALA A 154 -21.96 25.94 -5.39
CA ALA A 154 -22.36 27.21 -4.80
C ALA A 154 -23.02 26.87 -3.46
N ASN A 155 -22.51 27.45 -2.37
CA ASN A 155 -23.04 27.28 -1.01
C ASN A 155 -24.58 27.34 -1.00
N ASN A 156 -25.21 26.33 -0.39
CA ASN A 156 -26.47 26.52 0.32
C ASN A 156 -26.14 26.88 1.76
#